data_AF-A0A7W0QUZ1-F1
#
_entry.id   AF-A0A7W0QUZ1-F1
#
_cell.length_a   1.000
_cell.length_b   1.000
_cell.length_c   1.000
_cell.angle_alpha   90.00
_cell.angle_beta   90.00
_cell.angle_gamma   90.00
#
_symmetry.space_group_name_H-M   'P 1'
#
loop_
_entity.id
_entity.type
_entity.pdbx_description
1 polymer ?
#
loop_
_entity_poly.entity_id
_entity_poly.type
_entity_poly.pdbx_seq_one_letter_code
_entity_poly.pdbx_strand_id
1 'polypeptide(L)'
;MSRHRGRAKRLAWAGLSAALVIGLSAVLIRAADGEAPAGREAASPTESSEESNEPSGLLPLSATAKTPSEQLLATITALTALATQDPDGVGPQGDQVLASLQQVQLLEGGPRRSAAVVANASVGAAVAAGEFDADVGQQVQEVLDNVARPERLIDLVQLVGTDPLALGPGGPALLDPLVALDHQVPADQTAASAATLLESVTSGTENGELSEAFETAAMAKLQELADPASYGALQELLADVERDPHAIGPAGQHVLTSLRDIVQLPVFPQGNQASELLGLVLQDGQVTPVFRDAAIPVLVALVR
;
A
#
# COMPACT_ATOMS: atom_id res chain seq x y z
N MET A 1 -20.69 11.68 61.19
CA MET A 1 -20.80 12.76 60.18
C MET A 1 -21.25 12.12 58.86
N SER A 2 -22.57 12.07 58.61
CA SER A 2 -23.31 12.72 57.49
C SER A 2 -22.59 12.66 56.13
N ARG A 3 -22.98 11.79 55.18
CA ARG A 3 -24.11 11.82 54.21
C ARG A 3 -24.04 12.91 53.12
N HIS A 4 -23.84 12.45 51.87
CA HIS A 4 -24.47 12.87 50.59
C HIS A 4 -24.07 11.78 49.56
N ARG A 5 -24.87 10.94 48.90
CA ARG A 5 -26.25 10.90 48.33
C ARG A 5 -26.54 11.90 47.20
N GLY A 6 -26.74 11.33 45.99
CA GLY A 6 -27.49 11.87 44.83
C GLY A 6 -26.57 12.23 43.65
N ARG A 7 -26.86 11.98 42.36
CA ARG A 7 -28.11 11.70 41.61
C ARG A 7 -27.71 11.22 40.20
N ALA A 8 -28.29 10.13 39.68
CA ALA A 8 -29.38 10.10 38.67
C ALA A 8 -28.94 10.51 37.24
N LYS A 9 -28.83 9.55 36.31
CA LYS A 9 -29.81 9.22 35.25
C LYS A 9 -30.29 10.42 34.42
N ARG A 10 -29.96 10.40 33.12
CA ARG A 10 -30.62 10.99 31.92
C ARG A 10 -29.60 10.83 30.76
N LEU A 11 -29.92 10.47 29.53
CA LEU A 11 -31.18 10.25 28.81
C LEU A 11 -30.80 9.49 27.53
N ALA A 12 -31.56 8.44 27.22
CA ALA A 12 -31.60 7.82 25.90
C ALA A 12 -32.43 8.69 24.95
N TRP A 13 -31.94 8.90 23.73
CA TRP A 13 -32.65 9.32 22.50
C TRP A 13 -31.78 8.75 21.35
N ALA A 14 -32.13 7.69 20.61
CA ALA A 14 -33.32 7.36 19.81
C ALA A 14 -33.43 8.13 18.49
N GLY A 15 -33.37 7.37 17.39
CA GLY A 15 -33.62 7.71 15.98
C GLY A 15 -32.56 7.03 15.11
N LEU A 16 -32.69 5.83 14.54
CA LEU A 16 -33.80 5.10 13.91
C LEU A 16 -34.46 5.82 12.72
N SER A 17 -33.99 5.49 11.51
CA SER A 17 -34.71 5.41 10.21
C SER A 17 -33.73 4.79 9.20
N ALA A 18 -33.86 3.51 8.83
CA ALA A 18 -34.65 2.96 7.69
C ALA A 18 -33.92 3.15 6.34
N ALA A 19 -33.80 2.21 5.40
CA ALA A 19 -34.38 0.90 5.09
C ALA A 19 -33.39 0.20 4.11
N LEU A 20 -33.04 -1.09 4.25
CA LEU A 20 -33.76 -2.26 3.71
C LEU A 20 -34.00 -2.23 2.19
N VAL A 21 -33.15 -2.94 1.43
CA VAL A 21 -33.55 -3.64 0.20
C VAL A 21 -33.18 -5.11 0.38
N ILE A 22 -34.21 -5.95 0.37
CA ILE A 22 -34.20 -7.41 0.47
C ILE A 22 -34.33 -8.01 -0.93
N GLY A 23 -33.75 -9.20 -1.13
CA GLY A 23 -34.26 -10.26 -2.02
C GLY A 23 -33.15 -10.78 -2.92
N LEU A 24 -32.58 -11.98 -2.75
CA LEU A 24 -33.15 -13.31 -2.53
C LEU A 24 -34.21 -13.66 -3.58
N SER A 25 -33.79 -14.42 -4.60
CA SER A 25 -34.69 -15.21 -5.45
C SER A 25 -34.00 -16.52 -5.81
N ALA A 26 -34.62 -17.59 -5.34
CA ALA A 26 -34.28 -18.98 -5.63
C ALA A 26 -34.77 -19.38 -7.02
N VAL A 27 -34.01 -20.29 -7.64
CA VAL A 27 -34.43 -21.46 -8.45
C VAL A 27 -35.79 -21.35 -9.17
N LEU A 28 -35.73 -21.29 -10.50
CA LEU A 28 -36.73 -21.93 -11.37
C LEU A 28 -36.05 -22.75 -12.47
N ILE A 29 -36.35 -24.04 -12.44
CA ILE A 29 -36.09 -25.06 -13.46
C ILE A 29 -36.89 -24.73 -14.72
N ARG A 30 -36.26 -24.81 -15.90
CA ARG A 30 -36.96 -25.27 -17.11
C ARG A 30 -36.00 -26.01 -18.05
N ALA A 31 -36.14 -27.34 -18.02
CA ALA A 31 -35.77 -28.20 -19.13
C ALA A 31 -36.75 -27.94 -20.30
N ALA A 32 -36.21 -27.89 -21.51
CA ALA A 32 -36.95 -28.15 -22.73
C ALA A 32 -35.99 -28.77 -23.75
N ASP A 33 -36.26 -30.04 -24.06
CA ASP A 33 -35.75 -30.81 -25.18
C ASP A 33 -35.97 -30.11 -26.53
N GLY A 34 -35.11 -30.41 -27.50
CA GLY A 34 -35.32 -30.11 -28.90
C GLY A 34 -34.24 -30.72 -29.79
N GLU A 35 -34.57 -31.86 -30.38
CA GLU A 35 -33.78 -32.71 -31.29
C GLU A 35 -32.99 -32.02 -32.41
N ALA A 36 -31.86 -32.66 -32.75
CA ALA A 36 -31.09 -32.48 -33.97
C ALA A 36 -31.90 -32.81 -35.24
N PRO A 37 -31.40 -32.36 -36.41
CA PRO A 37 -31.08 -33.36 -37.43
C PRO A 37 -29.69 -33.18 -38.03
N ALA A 38 -29.10 -34.34 -38.33
CA ALA A 38 -27.86 -34.52 -39.06
C ALA A 38 -27.98 -34.11 -40.54
N GLY A 39 -26.86 -33.66 -41.14
CA GLY A 39 -26.78 -33.51 -42.59
C GLY A 39 -25.50 -32.90 -43.18
N ARG A 40 -24.44 -33.73 -43.31
CA ARG A 40 -23.57 -33.89 -44.50
C ARG A 40 -22.50 -32.83 -44.87
N GLU A 41 -21.25 -33.24 -44.63
CA GLU A 41 -20.00 -33.18 -45.43
C GLU A 41 -19.81 -32.13 -46.55
N ALA A 42 -18.69 -31.40 -46.47
CA ALA A 42 -17.66 -31.36 -47.53
C ALA A 42 -16.31 -30.90 -46.95
N ALA A 43 -15.22 -31.56 -47.37
CA ALA A 43 -13.86 -31.33 -46.91
C ALA A 43 -13.04 -30.43 -47.86
N SER A 44 -12.32 -29.47 -47.27
CA SER A 44 -10.91 -29.03 -47.49
C SER A 44 -10.45 -28.48 -48.88
N PRO A 45 -9.29 -27.77 -49.00
CA PRO A 45 -8.36 -27.20 -48.00
C PRO A 45 -7.87 -25.74 -48.27
N THR A 46 -7.20 -25.17 -47.26
CA THR A 46 -6.03 -24.24 -47.27
C THR A 46 -6.08 -22.93 -48.06
N GLU A 47 -6.06 -21.80 -47.34
CA GLU A 47 -4.96 -20.83 -47.42
C GLU A 47 -4.85 -20.05 -46.11
N SER A 48 -3.63 -20.06 -45.57
CA SER A 48 -3.22 -19.45 -44.32
C SER A 48 -3.22 -17.93 -44.44
N SER A 49 -4.22 -17.28 -43.85
CA SER A 49 -4.05 -15.92 -43.36
C SER A 49 -3.51 -16.03 -41.95
N GLU A 50 -2.31 -15.50 -41.74
CA GLU A 50 -1.78 -15.19 -40.42
C GLU A 50 -2.76 -14.24 -39.73
N GLU A 51 -3.73 -14.82 -39.03
CA GLU A 51 -4.43 -14.15 -37.93
C GLU A 51 -3.35 -13.75 -36.94
N SER A 52 -3.03 -12.46 -36.96
CA SER A 52 -2.34 -11.82 -35.87
C SER A 52 -3.24 -11.94 -34.65
N ASN A 53 -3.06 -13.02 -33.88
CA ASN A 53 -3.46 -13.08 -32.49
C ASN A 53 -2.67 -12.00 -31.75
N GLU A 54 -3.12 -10.75 -31.84
CA GLU A 54 -2.85 -9.79 -30.79
C GLU A 54 -3.61 -10.28 -29.54
N PRO A 55 -3.00 -10.27 -28.36
CA PRO A 55 -3.72 -10.59 -27.14
C PRO A 55 -4.70 -9.44 -26.86
N SER A 56 -5.94 -9.59 -27.32
CA SER A 56 -7.08 -8.79 -26.88
C SER A 56 -7.27 -9.05 -25.38
N GLY A 57 -7.09 -8.02 -24.56
CA GLY A 57 -7.30 -8.08 -23.10
C GLY A 57 -6.47 -7.08 -22.30
N LEU A 58 -5.34 -6.61 -22.84
CA LEU A 58 -4.47 -5.70 -22.09
C LEU A 58 -4.85 -4.23 -22.34
N LEU A 59 -5.01 -3.46 -21.26
CA LEU A 59 -5.13 -2.01 -21.37
C LEU A 59 -3.85 -1.45 -21.98
N PRO A 60 -3.95 -0.50 -22.94
CA PRO A 60 -2.79 0.21 -23.45
C PRO A 60 -2.31 1.20 -22.38
N LEU A 61 -1.60 0.69 -21.37
CA LEU A 61 -1.00 1.52 -20.34
C LEU A 61 0.10 2.38 -20.99
N SER A 62 -0.01 3.69 -20.80
CA SER A 62 0.94 4.63 -21.37
C SER A 62 2.33 4.41 -20.77
N ALA A 63 3.29 3.99 -21.59
CA ALA A 63 4.70 3.87 -21.19
C ALA A 63 5.32 5.18 -20.67
N THR A 64 4.62 6.30 -20.81
CA THR A 64 5.01 7.63 -20.33
C THR A 64 4.54 7.95 -18.91
N ALA A 65 3.63 7.17 -18.31
CA ALA A 65 3.15 7.40 -16.95
C ALA A 65 4.21 6.94 -15.93
N LYS A 66 4.83 7.91 -15.24
CA LYS A 66 6.00 7.66 -14.36
C LYS A 66 5.64 7.66 -12.88
N THR A 67 4.52 8.27 -12.51
CA THR A 67 4.06 8.32 -11.11
C THR A 67 2.82 7.45 -10.91
N PRO A 68 2.54 6.96 -9.68
CA PRO A 68 1.32 6.22 -9.38
C PRO A 68 0.04 7.00 -9.73
N SER A 69 0.07 8.33 -9.62
CA SER A 69 -1.08 9.18 -10.00
C SER A 69 -1.30 9.27 -11.50
N GLU A 70 -0.22 9.38 -12.28
CA GLU A 70 -0.29 9.34 -13.74
C GLU A 70 -0.74 7.97 -14.24
N GLN A 71 -0.25 6.91 -13.61
CA GLN A 71 -0.64 5.53 -13.92
C GLN A 71 -2.13 5.32 -13.63
N LEU A 72 -2.63 5.72 -12.46
CA LEU A 72 -4.05 5.64 -12.12
C LEU A 72 -4.93 6.40 -13.13
N LEU A 73 -4.55 7.63 -13.49
CA LEU A 73 -5.30 8.42 -14.48
C LEU A 73 -5.30 7.76 -15.87
N ALA A 74 -4.16 7.23 -16.30
CA ALA A 74 -4.04 6.50 -17.56
C ALA A 74 -4.91 5.24 -17.55
N THR A 75 -4.90 4.48 -16.45
CA THR A 75 -5.75 3.28 -16.27
C THR A 75 -7.23 3.62 -16.31
N ILE A 76 -7.66 4.67 -15.60
CA ILE A 76 -9.07 5.15 -15.64
C ILE A 76 -9.46 5.51 -17.08
N THR A 77 -8.60 6.21 -17.81
CA THR A 77 -8.86 6.63 -19.19
C THR A 77 -8.95 5.42 -20.12
N ALA A 78 -8.02 4.48 -20.01
CA ALA A 78 -7.99 3.26 -20.82
C ALA A 78 -9.19 2.36 -20.52
N LEU A 79 -9.55 2.16 -19.26
CA LEU A 79 -10.69 1.35 -18.84
C LEU A 79 -12.02 1.98 -19.30
N THR A 80 -12.15 3.31 -19.23
CA THR A 80 -13.32 4.03 -19.76
C THR A 80 -13.46 3.80 -21.27
N ALA A 81 -12.35 3.89 -22.01
CA ALA A 81 -12.35 3.66 -23.44
C ALA A 81 -12.72 2.22 -23.79
N LEU A 82 -12.16 1.25 -23.06
CA LEU A 82 -12.45 -0.17 -23.24
C LEU A 82 -13.92 -0.47 -22.93
N ALA A 83 -14.45 -0.06 -21.78
CA ALA A 83 -15.85 -0.26 -21.42
C ALA A 83 -16.85 0.39 -22.42
N THR A 84 -16.43 1.45 -23.12
CA THR A 84 -17.25 2.08 -24.17
C THR A 84 -17.22 1.31 -25.49
N GLN A 85 -16.08 0.72 -25.84
CA GLN A 85 -15.87 0.03 -27.13
C GLN A 85 -16.29 -1.44 -27.07
N ASP A 86 -15.98 -2.11 -25.97
CA ASP A 86 -16.22 -3.52 -25.71
C ASP A 86 -16.61 -3.73 -24.22
N PRO A 87 -17.89 -3.51 -23.86
CA PRO A 87 -18.37 -3.72 -22.50
C PRO A 87 -18.22 -5.17 -22.03
N ASP A 88 -18.39 -6.12 -22.94
CA ASP A 88 -18.28 -7.55 -22.64
C ASP A 88 -16.82 -7.95 -22.36
N GLY A 89 -15.86 -7.26 -22.96
CA GLY A 89 -14.42 -7.43 -22.72
C GLY A 89 -13.92 -6.93 -21.36
N VAL A 90 -14.72 -6.16 -20.61
CA VAL A 90 -14.39 -5.75 -19.22
C VAL A 90 -15.14 -6.60 -18.19
N GLY A 91 -16.34 -7.06 -18.54
CA GLY A 91 -17.24 -7.78 -17.65
C GLY A 91 -18.23 -6.88 -16.92
N PRO A 92 -19.27 -7.49 -16.30
CA PRO A 92 -20.41 -6.77 -15.73
C PRO A 92 -20.06 -5.82 -14.56
N GLN A 93 -18.90 -5.98 -13.93
CA GLN A 93 -18.44 -5.10 -12.84
C GLN A 93 -17.59 -3.91 -13.32
N GLY A 94 -17.41 -3.73 -14.63
CA GLY A 94 -16.56 -2.69 -15.20
C GLY A 94 -16.85 -1.28 -14.69
N ASP A 95 -18.13 -0.89 -14.63
CA ASP A 95 -18.56 0.42 -14.15
C ASP A 95 -18.27 0.62 -12.66
N GLN A 96 -18.42 -0.43 -11.84
CA GLN A 96 -18.18 -0.37 -10.40
C GLN A 96 -16.67 -0.26 -10.09
N VAL A 97 -15.84 -0.98 -10.84
CA VAL A 97 -14.38 -0.85 -10.78
C VAL A 97 -13.97 0.57 -11.18
N LEU A 98 -14.49 1.09 -12.30
CA LEU A 98 -14.19 2.45 -12.76
C LEU A 98 -14.58 3.51 -11.73
N ALA A 99 -15.76 3.41 -11.12
CA ALA A 99 -16.20 4.30 -10.05
C ALA A 99 -15.27 4.25 -8.84
N SER A 100 -14.78 3.07 -8.47
CA SER A 100 -13.82 2.89 -7.37
C SER A 100 -12.48 3.55 -7.68
N LEU A 101 -11.96 3.39 -8.91
CA LEU A 101 -10.72 4.06 -9.33
C LEU A 101 -10.85 5.59 -9.33
N GLN A 102 -11.98 6.11 -9.79
CA GLN A 102 -12.28 7.55 -9.75
C GLN A 102 -12.36 8.05 -8.31
N GLN A 103 -12.95 7.28 -7.40
CA GLN A 103 -12.97 7.63 -5.98
C GLN A 103 -11.55 7.68 -5.39
N VAL A 104 -10.68 6.72 -5.73
CA VAL A 104 -9.26 6.75 -5.33
C VAL A 104 -8.57 8.00 -5.89
N GLN A 105 -8.85 8.39 -7.13
CA GLN A 105 -8.25 9.57 -7.76
C GLN A 105 -8.60 10.89 -7.05
N LEU A 106 -9.79 10.98 -6.44
CA LEU A 106 -10.27 12.20 -5.77
C LEU A 106 -9.70 12.40 -4.36
N LEU A 107 -9.11 11.36 -3.78
CA LEU A 107 -8.58 11.38 -2.41
C LEU A 107 -7.08 11.72 -2.40
N GLU A 108 -6.56 12.09 -1.23
CA GLU A 108 -5.14 12.33 -1.00
C GLU A 108 -4.67 11.66 0.31
N GLY A 109 -3.36 11.43 0.44
CA GLY A 109 -2.74 10.90 1.67
C GLY A 109 -3.26 9.52 2.11
N GLY A 110 -3.42 9.34 3.43
CA GLY A 110 -3.94 8.12 4.05
C GLY A 110 -5.28 7.62 3.47
N PRO A 111 -6.31 8.48 3.34
CA PRO A 111 -7.58 8.12 2.70
C PRO A 111 -7.44 7.55 1.29
N ARG A 112 -6.55 8.12 0.47
CA ARG A 112 -6.28 7.60 -0.88
C ARG A 112 -5.71 6.20 -0.84
N ARG A 113 -4.72 5.96 0.03
CA ARG A 113 -4.06 4.65 0.16
C ARG A 113 -5.03 3.59 0.69
N SER A 114 -5.85 3.94 1.68
CA SER A 114 -6.90 3.06 2.21
C SER A 114 -7.93 2.70 1.14
N ALA A 115 -8.43 3.69 0.40
CA ALA A 115 -9.35 3.46 -0.71
C ALA A 115 -8.74 2.58 -1.81
N ALA A 116 -7.44 2.73 -2.09
CA ALA A 116 -6.73 1.90 -3.06
C ALA A 116 -6.65 0.42 -2.64
N VAL A 117 -6.39 0.14 -1.35
CA VAL A 117 -6.42 -1.23 -0.80
C VAL A 117 -7.81 -1.84 -0.96
N VAL A 118 -8.87 -1.11 -0.61
CA VAL A 118 -10.25 -1.59 -0.72
C VAL A 118 -10.64 -1.83 -2.18
N ALA A 119 -10.29 -0.89 -3.07
CA ALA A 119 -10.54 -1.04 -4.50
C ALA A 119 -9.80 -2.26 -5.07
N ASN A 120 -8.55 -2.52 -4.64
CA ASN A 120 -7.78 -3.68 -5.09
C ASN A 120 -8.47 -4.97 -4.66
N ALA A 121 -8.85 -5.09 -3.38
CA ALA A 121 -9.57 -6.25 -2.86
C ALA A 121 -10.90 -6.49 -3.61
N SER A 122 -11.62 -5.41 -3.95
CA SER A 122 -12.86 -5.50 -4.74
C SER A 122 -12.61 -5.98 -6.17
N VAL A 123 -11.53 -5.55 -6.82
CA VAL A 123 -11.14 -6.02 -8.17
C VAL A 123 -10.78 -7.50 -8.12
N GLY A 124 -9.96 -7.92 -7.16
CA GLY A 124 -9.61 -9.33 -6.98
C GLY A 124 -10.84 -10.23 -6.77
N ALA A 125 -11.82 -9.77 -5.98
CA ALA A 125 -13.08 -10.48 -5.79
C ALA A 125 -13.92 -10.58 -7.08
N ALA A 126 -13.99 -9.50 -7.87
CA ALA A 126 -14.71 -9.49 -9.13
C ALA A 126 -14.06 -10.42 -10.18
N VAL A 127 -12.72 -10.41 -10.27
CA VAL A 127 -11.96 -11.34 -11.12
C VAL A 127 -12.21 -12.78 -10.71
N ALA A 128 -12.12 -13.10 -9.41
CA ALA A 128 -12.35 -14.44 -8.90
C ALA A 128 -13.79 -14.94 -9.16
N ALA A 129 -14.77 -14.04 -9.19
CA ALA A 129 -16.16 -14.34 -9.52
C ALA A 129 -16.41 -14.46 -11.04
N GLY A 130 -15.43 -14.13 -11.88
CA GLY A 130 -15.59 -14.06 -13.34
C GLY A 130 -16.47 -12.87 -13.78
N GLU A 131 -16.59 -11.85 -12.94
CA GLU A 131 -17.39 -10.64 -13.19
C GLU A 131 -16.56 -9.46 -13.71
N PHE A 132 -15.23 -9.62 -13.75
CA PHE A 132 -14.27 -8.69 -14.33
C PHE A 132 -13.20 -9.48 -15.07
N ASP A 133 -12.73 -8.97 -16.21
CA ASP A 133 -11.68 -9.61 -16.98
C ASP A 133 -10.39 -9.77 -16.15
N ALA A 134 -9.76 -10.94 -16.27
CA ALA A 134 -8.63 -11.30 -15.42
C ALA A 134 -7.35 -10.53 -15.77
N ASP A 135 -7.09 -10.31 -17.06
CA ASP A 135 -5.89 -9.61 -17.53
C ASP A 135 -6.00 -8.11 -17.25
N VAL A 136 -7.18 -7.52 -17.49
CA VAL A 136 -7.50 -6.14 -17.09
C VAL A 136 -7.44 -6.00 -15.57
N GLY A 137 -8.00 -6.98 -14.84
CA GLY A 137 -7.97 -7.09 -13.38
C GLY A 137 -6.57 -6.98 -12.81
N GLN A 138 -5.66 -7.81 -13.31
CA GLN A 138 -4.27 -7.81 -12.88
C GLN A 138 -3.61 -6.44 -13.07
N GLN A 139 -3.78 -5.82 -14.23
CA GLN A 139 -3.21 -4.49 -14.51
C GLN A 139 -3.76 -3.40 -13.58
N VAL A 140 -5.06 -3.46 -13.29
CA VAL A 140 -5.70 -2.52 -12.36
C VAL A 140 -5.17 -2.72 -10.94
N GLN A 141 -5.01 -3.97 -10.49
CA GLN A 141 -4.46 -4.29 -9.17
C GLN A 141 -3.01 -3.81 -9.03
N GLU A 142 -2.15 -4.03 -10.03
CA GLU A 142 -0.77 -3.53 -10.02
C GLU A 142 -0.69 -2.01 -9.84
N VAL A 143 -1.58 -1.25 -10.50
CA VAL A 143 -1.64 0.21 -10.35
C VAL A 143 -2.15 0.60 -8.96
N LEU A 144 -3.15 -0.10 -8.44
CA LEU A 144 -3.68 0.14 -7.09
C LEU A 144 -2.65 -0.18 -6.00
N ASP A 145 -1.86 -1.23 -6.16
CA ASP A 145 -0.76 -1.57 -5.24
C ASP A 145 0.28 -0.45 -5.20
N ASN A 146 0.66 0.08 -6.37
CA ASN A 146 1.56 1.22 -6.47
C ASN A 146 1.00 2.49 -5.81
N VAL A 147 -0.32 2.70 -5.86
CA VAL A 147 -0.99 3.83 -5.20
C VAL A 147 -1.09 3.60 -3.69
N ALA A 148 -1.34 2.37 -3.24
CA ALA A 148 -1.51 2.00 -1.84
C ALA A 148 -0.18 2.00 -1.06
N ARG A 149 0.94 1.73 -1.75
CA ARG A 149 2.26 1.56 -1.15
C ARG A 149 2.68 2.78 -0.30
N PRO A 150 3.01 2.58 0.98
CA PRO A 150 3.58 3.62 1.82
C PRO A 150 5.05 3.84 1.48
N GLU A 151 5.45 5.10 1.30
CA GLU A 151 6.86 5.47 1.12
C GLU A 151 7.60 5.57 2.46
N ARG A 152 6.88 5.99 3.51
CA ARG A 152 7.42 6.21 4.86
C ARG A 152 6.61 5.45 5.90
N LEU A 153 7.17 5.22 7.09
CA LEU A 153 6.44 4.54 8.17
C LEU A 153 5.17 5.31 8.59
N ILE A 154 5.25 6.64 8.67
CA ILE A 154 4.08 7.48 8.97
C ILE A 154 2.96 7.32 7.92
N ASP A 155 3.31 7.01 6.67
CA ASP A 155 2.33 6.73 5.64
C ASP A 155 1.60 5.42 5.96
N LEU A 156 2.30 4.36 6.40
CA LEU A 156 1.67 3.12 6.86
C LEU A 156 0.79 3.34 8.11
N VAL A 157 1.24 4.15 9.07
CA VAL A 157 0.44 4.54 10.25
C VAL A 157 -0.86 5.24 9.82
N GLN A 158 -0.78 6.17 8.86
CA GLN A 158 -1.96 6.87 8.34
C GLN A 158 -2.89 5.93 7.56
N LEU A 159 -2.35 4.97 6.81
CA LEU A 159 -3.13 3.97 6.08
C LEU A 159 -4.00 3.17 7.07
N VAL A 160 -3.39 2.61 8.11
CA VAL A 160 -4.10 1.84 9.15
C VAL A 160 -5.02 2.73 9.99
N GLY A 161 -4.58 3.93 10.35
CA GLY A 161 -5.35 4.85 11.19
C GLY A 161 -6.58 5.48 10.51
N THR A 162 -6.63 5.52 9.18
CA THR A 162 -7.74 6.13 8.45
C THR A 162 -9.00 5.26 8.51
N ASP A 163 -8.87 3.99 8.16
CA ASP A 163 -9.95 3.02 8.25
C ASP A 163 -9.36 1.63 8.52
N PRO A 164 -9.13 1.27 9.79
CA PRO A 164 -8.50 0.00 10.13
C PRO A 164 -9.40 -1.19 9.79
N LEU A 165 -10.73 -1.02 9.76
CA LEU A 165 -11.66 -2.11 9.45
C LEU A 165 -11.71 -2.43 7.95
N ALA A 166 -11.40 -1.44 7.10
CA ALA A 166 -11.24 -1.65 5.67
C ALA A 166 -10.08 -2.61 5.33
N LEU A 167 -9.11 -2.77 6.23
CA LEU A 167 -7.98 -3.69 6.05
C LEU A 167 -8.33 -5.13 6.43
N GLY A 168 -9.42 -5.34 7.16
CA GLY A 168 -9.84 -6.62 7.75
C GLY A 168 -10.17 -6.50 9.25
N PRO A 169 -10.79 -7.52 9.86
CA PRO A 169 -11.17 -7.47 11.28
C PRO A 169 -9.98 -7.35 12.24
N GLY A 170 -8.78 -7.77 11.84
CA GLY A 170 -7.55 -7.63 12.60
C GLY A 170 -6.87 -6.26 12.48
N GLY A 171 -7.28 -5.43 11.51
CA GLY A 171 -6.63 -4.14 11.23
C GLY A 171 -6.51 -3.18 12.44
N PRO A 172 -7.51 -3.06 13.34
CA PRO A 172 -7.39 -2.21 14.52
C PRO A 172 -6.24 -2.59 15.45
N ALA A 173 -5.83 -3.86 15.50
CA ALA A 173 -4.75 -4.33 16.36
C ALA A 173 -3.35 -3.89 15.88
N LEU A 174 -3.24 -3.44 14.62
CA LEU A 174 -1.96 -3.00 14.04
C LEU A 174 -1.59 -1.56 14.39
N LEU A 175 -2.55 -0.72 14.78
CA LEU A 175 -2.32 0.71 14.94
C LEU A 175 -1.32 1.03 16.06
N ASP A 176 -1.55 0.48 17.26
CA ASP A 176 -0.68 0.77 18.42
C ASP A 176 0.77 0.30 18.18
N PRO A 177 1.03 -0.93 17.68
CA PRO A 177 2.38 -1.35 17.31
C PRO A 177 3.06 -0.46 16.26
N LEU A 178 2.33 0.00 15.23
CA LEU A 178 2.89 0.88 14.20
C LEU A 178 3.23 2.27 14.75
N VAL A 179 2.35 2.83 15.58
CA VAL A 179 2.62 4.10 16.28
C VAL A 179 3.81 3.97 17.24
N ALA A 180 3.90 2.84 17.94
CA ALA A 180 5.03 2.55 18.81
C ALA A 180 6.35 2.46 18.01
N LEU A 181 6.35 1.75 16.88
CA LEU A 181 7.51 1.67 15.99
C LEU A 181 7.97 3.06 15.51
N ASP A 182 7.01 3.93 15.20
CA ASP A 182 7.29 5.27 14.67
C ASP A 182 7.82 6.24 15.73
N HIS A 183 7.35 6.16 16.99
CA HIS A 183 7.60 7.20 18.01
C HIS A 183 8.22 6.72 19.32
N GLN A 184 8.30 5.42 19.58
CA GLN A 184 8.60 4.89 20.91
C GLN A 184 9.70 3.84 20.90
N VAL A 185 9.77 3.00 19.86
CA VAL A 185 10.78 1.94 19.73
C VAL A 185 12.14 2.58 19.46
N PRO A 186 13.15 2.34 20.31
CA PRO A 186 14.50 2.84 20.06
C PRO A 186 15.13 2.20 18.82
N ALA A 187 16.07 2.90 18.18
CA ALA A 187 16.68 2.48 16.92
C ALA A 187 17.32 1.08 16.93
N ASP A 188 17.87 0.65 18.07
CA ASP A 188 18.49 -0.68 18.22
C ASP A 188 17.46 -1.83 18.24
N GLN A 189 16.18 -1.52 18.43
CA GLN A 189 15.08 -2.47 18.50
C GLN A 189 14.12 -2.37 17.31
N THR A 190 14.28 -1.36 16.44
CA THR A 190 13.43 -1.14 15.26
C THR A 190 13.34 -2.38 14.38
N ALA A 191 14.48 -2.98 14.02
CA ALA A 191 14.49 -4.14 13.12
C ALA A 191 13.73 -5.34 13.70
N ALA A 192 13.94 -5.65 14.98
CA ALA A 192 13.25 -6.74 15.65
C ALA A 192 11.74 -6.48 15.76
N SER A 193 11.35 -5.26 16.11
CA SER A 193 9.94 -4.86 16.24
C SER A 193 9.22 -4.85 14.88
N ALA A 194 9.89 -4.37 13.83
CA ALA A 194 9.39 -4.43 12.46
C ALA A 194 9.24 -5.87 11.95
N ALA A 195 10.17 -6.77 12.30
CA ALA A 195 10.05 -8.19 11.97
C ALA A 195 8.84 -8.86 12.65
N THR A 196 8.56 -8.54 13.92
CA THR A 196 7.34 -9.03 14.61
C THR A 196 6.06 -8.49 13.96
N LEU A 197 6.08 -7.23 13.51
CA LEU A 197 4.96 -6.65 12.76
C LEU A 197 4.77 -7.33 11.40
N LEU A 198 5.86 -7.62 10.69
CA LEU A 198 5.82 -8.35 9.43
C LEU A 198 5.20 -9.74 9.60
N GLU A 199 5.59 -10.48 10.64
CA GLU A 199 5.01 -11.77 11.00
C GLU A 199 3.51 -11.63 11.32
N SER A 200 3.13 -10.60 12.08
CA SER A 200 1.73 -10.33 12.43
C SER A 200 0.87 -10.04 11.19
N VAL A 201 1.41 -9.28 10.22
CA VAL A 201 0.71 -8.98 8.96
C VAL A 201 0.58 -10.23 8.09
N THR A 202 1.65 -11.03 7.99
CA THR A 202 1.64 -12.28 7.20
C THR A 202 0.63 -13.27 7.78
N SER A 203 0.74 -13.57 9.08
CA SER A 203 -0.20 -14.48 9.76
C SER A 203 -1.63 -13.94 9.80
N GLY A 204 -1.82 -12.62 9.96
CA GLY A 204 -3.15 -12.02 9.91
C GLY A 204 -3.82 -12.23 8.54
N THR A 205 -3.04 -12.16 7.46
CA THR A 205 -3.55 -12.39 6.10
C THR A 205 -3.85 -13.86 5.85
N GLU A 206 -2.96 -14.77 6.24
CA GLU A 206 -3.18 -16.23 6.16
C GLU A 206 -4.46 -16.68 6.90
N ASN A 207 -4.81 -16.00 7.99
CA ASN A 207 -6.00 -16.30 8.78
C ASN A 207 -7.25 -15.52 8.32
N GLY A 208 -7.15 -14.71 7.27
CA GLY A 208 -8.25 -13.87 6.76
C GLY A 208 -8.63 -12.71 7.70
N GLU A 209 -7.77 -12.37 8.65
CA GLU A 209 -7.93 -11.21 9.54
C GLU A 209 -7.50 -9.89 8.88
N LEU A 210 -6.65 -9.99 7.86
CA LEU A 210 -6.18 -8.89 7.02
C LEU A 210 -6.36 -9.26 5.55
N SER A 211 -6.49 -8.25 4.70
CA SER A 211 -6.58 -8.43 3.24
C SER A 211 -5.19 -8.59 2.59
N GLU A 212 -5.11 -9.42 1.55
CA GLU A 212 -3.89 -9.60 0.73
C GLU A 212 -3.40 -8.28 0.12
N ALA A 213 -4.33 -7.39 -0.26
CA ALA A 213 -4.00 -6.06 -0.76
C ALA A 213 -3.30 -5.20 0.31
N PHE A 214 -3.71 -5.30 1.57
CA PHE A 214 -3.01 -4.61 2.67
C PHE A 214 -1.63 -5.20 2.93
N GLU A 215 -1.51 -6.53 2.97
CA GLU A 215 -0.22 -7.21 3.11
C GLU A 215 0.75 -6.73 2.02
N THR A 216 0.35 -6.80 0.76
CA THR A 216 1.15 -6.35 -0.39
C THR A 216 1.62 -4.90 -0.24
N ALA A 217 0.72 -4.00 0.19
CA ALA A 217 1.07 -2.61 0.42
C ALA A 217 2.06 -2.44 1.59
N ALA A 218 1.88 -3.15 2.70
CA ALA A 218 2.68 -2.96 3.92
C ALA A 218 4.04 -3.68 3.88
N MET A 219 4.14 -4.84 3.21
CA MET A 219 5.28 -5.75 3.26
C MET A 219 6.60 -5.05 2.94
N ALA A 220 6.66 -4.31 1.83
CA ALA A 220 7.91 -3.72 1.38
C ALA A 220 8.52 -2.77 2.43
N LYS A 221 7.69 -1.95 3.08
CA LYS A 221 8.18 -1.02 4.10
C LYS A 221 8.54 -1.72 5.41
N LEU A 222 7.75 -2.73 5.81
CA LEU A 222 8.07 -3.51 7.01
C LEU A 222 9.35 -4.35 6.84
N GLN A 223 9.58 -4.92 5.66
CA GLN A 223 10.81 -5.63 5.32
C GLN A 223 12.04 -4.70 5.34
N GLU A 224 11.90 -3.50 4.77
CA GLU A 224 12.97 -2.48 4.82
C GLU A 224 13.32 -2.12 6.26
N LEU A 225 12.31 -1.89 7.12
CA LEU A 225 12.53 -1.57 8.53
C LEU A 225 13.05 -2.76 9.34
N ALA A 226 12.74 -3.98 8.93
CA ALA A 226 13.21 -5.22 9.55
C ALA A 226 14.67 -5.55 9.20
N ASP A 227 15.31 -4.83 8.28
CA ASP A 227 16.71 -5.02 7.93
C ASP A 227 17.64 -4.35 8.99
N PRO A 228 18.43 -5.13 9.76
CA PRO A 228 19.36 -4.58 10.74
C PRO A 228 20.55 -3.84 10.11
N ALA A 229 20.80 -3.97 8.80
CA ALA A 229 21.95 -3.38 8.13
C ALA A 229 21.96 -1.85 8.22
N SER A 230 20.79 -1.20 8.16
CA SER A 230 20.67 0.26 8.26
C SER A 230 21.18 0.79 9.61
N TYR A 231 20.80 0.13 10.71
CA TYR A 231 21.28 0.49 12.04
C TYR A 231 22.76 0.13 12.23
N GLY A 232 23.21 -1.01 11.69
CA GLY A 232 24.62 -1.39 11.69
C GLY A 232 25.51 -0.36 11.00
N ALA A 233 25.13 0.08 9.81
CA ALA A 233 25.86 1.09 9.05
C ALA A 233 25.92 2.46 9.77
N LEU A 234 24.84 2.83 10.48
CA LEU A 234 24.82 4.02 11.32
C LEU A 234 25.79 3.89 12.51
N GLN A 235 25.86 2.73 13.17
CA GLN A 235 26.80 2.50 14.25
C GLN A 235 28.26 2.51 13.76
N GLU A 236 28.54 1.92 12.61
CA GLU A 236 29.87 1.96 11.98
C GLU A 236 30.30 3.39 11.67
N LEU A 237 29.40 4.19 11.07
CA LEU A 237 29.65 5.60 10.79
C LEU A 237 29.94 6.39 12.08
N LEU A 238 29.15 6.18 13.13
CA LEU A 238 29.39 6.82 14.43
C LEU A 238 30.74 6.40 15.02
N ALA A 239 31.08 5.11 14.99
CA ALA A 239 32.34 4.60 15.53
C ALA A 239 33.56 5.18 14.78
N ASP A 240 33.46 5.35 13.46
CA ASP A 240 34.52 5.95 12.65
C ASP A 240 34.70 7.44 12.98
N VAL A 241 33.60 8.16 13.14
CA VAL A 241 33.57 9.58 13.57
C VAL A 241 34.13 9.76 14.97
N GLU A 242 33.83 8.86 15.92
CA GLU A 242 34.37 8.90 17.27
C GLU A 242 35.87 8.60 17.32
N ARG A 243 36.36 7.75 16.43
CA ARG A 243 37.77 7.38 16.34
C ARG A 243 38.65 8.51 15.80
N ASP A 244 38.16 9.23 14.79
CA ASP A 244 38.86 10.37 14.20
C ASP A 244 37.91 11.55 13.89
N PRO A 245 37.57 12.37 14.88
CA PRO A 245 36.69 13.52 14.68
C PRO A 245 37.25 14.57 13.70
N HIS A 246 38.57 14.59 13.49
CA HIS A 246 39.22 15.55 12.59
C HIS A 246 39.06 15.17 11.12
N ALA A 247 38.79 13.91 10.80
CA ALA A 247 38.54 13.43 9.43
C ALA A 247 37.22 13.95 8.83
N ILE A 248 36.31 14.45 9.67
CA ILE A 248 34.98 14.92 9.25
C ILE A 248 35.06 16.28 8.58
N GLY A 249 35.93 17.18 9.05
CA GLY A 249 36.02 18.57 8.59
C GLY A 249 35.46 19.61 9.58
N PRO A 250 35.23 20.86 9.14
CA PRO A 250 34.86 21.98 10.02
C PRO A 250 33.60 21.76 10.87
N ALA A 251 32.62 20.99 10.38
CA ALA A 251 31.39 20.69 11.08
C ALA A 251 31.48 19.46 12.02
N GLY A 252 32.68 18.89 12.23
CA GLY A 252 32.86 17.59 12.90
C GLY A 252 32.18 17.44 14.26
N GLN A 253 32.20 18.48 15.10
CA GLN A 253 31.54 18.42 16.41
C GLN A 253 30.01 18.33 16.29
N HIS A 254 29.42 19.06 15.34
CA HIS A 254 27.98 19.01 15.09
C HIS A 254 27.61 17.62 14.56
N VAL A 255 28.34 17.13 13.56
CA VAL A 255 28.12 15.78 13.00
C VAL A 255 28.18 14.70 14.08
N LEU A 256 29.21 14.71 14.93
CA LEU A 256 29.36 13.73 16.00
C LEU A 256 28.19 13.78 17.00
N THR A 257 27.78 14.98 17.42
CA THR A 257 26.63 15.16 18.30
C THR A 257 25.35 14.63 17.65
N SER A 258 25.08 15.01 16.39
CA SER A 258 23.90 14.54 15.66
C SER A 258 23.87 13.02 15.51
N LEU A 259 24.99 12.38 15.17
CA LEU A 259 25.05 10.92 15.03
C LEU A 259 24.77 10.19 16.36
N ARG A 260 25.29 10.72 17.48
CA ARG A 260 25.00 10.20 18.82
C ARG A 260 23.52 10.32 19.20
N ASP A 261 22.87 11.39 18.78
CA ASP A 261 21.44 11.57 19.01
C ASP A 261 20.63 10.60 18.12
N ILE A 262 20.93 10.53 16.82
CA ILE A 262 20.23 9.69 15.82
C ILE A 262 20.17 8.22 16.26
N VAL A 263 21.27 7.65 16.80
CA VAL A 263 21.30 6.23 17.24
C VAL A 263 20.39 5.92 18.43
N GLN A 264 19.85 6.94 19.11
CA GLN A 264 18.95 6.79 20.26
C GLN A 264 17.48 7.08 19.92
N LEU A 265 17.21 7.62 18.73
CA LEU A 265 15.88 8.10 18.36
C LEU A 265 15.03 7.00 17.72
N PRO A 266 13.70 6.99 17.98
CA PRO A 266 12.72 6.23 17.19
C PRO A 266 12.66 6.68 15.73
N VAL A 267 12.00 5.89 14.87
CA VAL A 267 12.03 6.07 13.39
C VAL A 267 11.67 7.49 12.94
N PHE A 268 10.53 8.04 13.37
CA PHE A 268 10.11 9.38 12.96
C PHE A 268 11.10 10.50 13.36
N PRO A 269 11.45 10.67 14.65
CA PRO A 269 12.42 11.70 15.04
C PRO A 269 13.82 11.41 14.49
N GLN A 270 14.20 10.14 14.31
CA GLN A 270 15.46 9.74 13.68
C GLN A 270 15.54 10.22 12.24
N GLY A 271 14.49 10.01 11.44
CA GLY A 271 14.44 10.45 10.04
C GLY A 271 14.52 11.98 9.90
N ASN A 272 13.87 12.72 10.79
CA ASN A 272 13.97 14.20 10.82
C ASN A 272 15.41 14.65 11.12
N GLN A 273 16.04 14.08 12.15
CA GLN A 273 17.40 14.42 12.54
C GLN A 273 18.43 14.00 11.46
N ALA A 274 18.21 12.85 10.81
CA ALA A 274 19.02 12.39 9.68
C ALA A 274 18.88 13.31 8.47
N SER A 275 17.68 13.85 8.20
CA SER A 275 17.43 14.81 7.12
C SER A 275 18.17 16.14 7.36
N GLU A 276 18.14 16.65 8.59
CA GLU A 276 18.90 17.84 8.97
C GLU A 276 20.42 17.62 8.80
N LEU A 277 20.93 16.48 9.26
CA LEU A 277 22.33 16.11 9.12
C LEU A 277 22.73 15.92 7.65
N LEU A 278 21.86 15.31 6.83
CA LEU A 278 22.08 15.17 5.39
C LEU A 278 22.18 16.56 4.73
N GLY A 279 21.34 17.50 5.12
CA GLY A 279 21.40 18.89 4.68
C GLY A 279 22.73 19.57 5.02
N LEU A 280 23.33 19.26 6.17
CA LEU A 280 24.65 19.74 6.56
C LEU A 280 25.78 19.08 5.74
N VAL A 281 25.72 17.76 5.56
CA VAL A 281 26.74 16.97 4.83
C VAL A 281 26.82 17.37 3.34
N LEU A 282 25.68 17.76 2.75
CA LEU A 282 25.60 18.22 1.37
C LEU A 282 26.14 19.65 1.16
N GLN A 283 26.30 20.44 2.23
CA GLN A 283 26.88 21.78 2.11
C GLN A 283 28.37 21.72 1.81
N ASP A 284 28.82 22.56 0.88
CA ASP A 284 30.22 22.62 0.49
C ASP A 284 31.12 23.19 1.59
N GLY A 285 32.24 22.50 1.82
CA GLY A 285 33.25 22.88 2.80
C GLY A 285 32.90 22.59 4.26
N GLN A 286 31.70 22.09 4.57
CA GLN A 286 31.32 21.73 5.95
C GLN A 286 31.94 20.40 6.41
N VAL A 287 32.04 19.45 5.48
CA VAL A 287 32.66 18.16 5.71
C VAL A 287 33.65 17.80 4.60
N THR A 288 34.54 16.85 4.86
CA THR A 288 35.47 16.31 3.85
C THR A 288 34.70 15.50 2.79
N PRO A 289 35.17 15.43 1.53
CA PRO A 289 34.55 14.60 0.51
C PRO A 289 34.47 13.12 0.90
N VAL A 290 35.51 12.60 1.55
CA VAL A 290 35.57 11.20 2.00
C VAL A 290 34.47 10.90 3.03
N PHE A 291 34.29 11.78 4.02
CA PHE A 291 33.21 11.61 4.99
C PHE A 291 31.84 11.75 4.34
N ARG A 292 31.67 12.73 3.43
CA ARG A 292 30.42 12.94 2.68
C ARG A 292 30.00 11.69 1.93
N ASP A 293 30.91 11.07 1.18
CA ASP A 293 30.62 9.89 0.37
C ASP A 293 30.24 8.67 1.24
N ALA A 294 30.82 8.54 2.43
CA ALA A 294 30.47 7.50 3.39
C ALA A 294 29.14 7.77 4.11
N ALA A 295 28.85 9.02 4.47
CA ALA A 295 27.69 9.38 5.28
C ALA A 295 26.38 9.42 4.47
N ILE A 296 26.42 9.86 3.19
CA ILE A 296 25.20 10.04 2.38
C ILE A 296 24.36 8.75 2.28
N PRO A 297 24.92 7.58 1.91
CA PRO A 297 24.11 6.35 1.79
C PRO A 297 23.41 5.96 3.10
N VAL A 298 24.10 6.14 4.23
CA VAL A 298 23.58 5.84 5.57
C VAL A 298 22.44 6.80 5.92
N LEU A 299 22.65 8.11 5.80
CA LEU A 299 21.63 9.10 6.16
C LEU A 299 20.41 9.02 5.25
N VAL A 300 20.60 8.78 3.95
CA VAL A 300 19.50 8.62 2.99
C VAL A 300 18.63 7.40 3.30
N ALA A 301 19.19 6.33 3.89
CA ALA A 301 18.41 5.18 4.32
C ALA A 301 17.50 5.51 5.52
N LEU A 302 17.93 6.41 6.41
CA LEU A 302 17.21 6.75 7.64
C LEU A 302 16.10 7.80 7.48
N VAL A 303 16.16 8.64 6.44
CA VAL A 303 15.16 9.70 6.17
C VAL A 303 13.79 9.14 5.73
N ARG A 304 13.73 7.85 5.42
CA ARG A 304 12.61 7.19 4.74
C ARG A 304 11.57 6.63 5.72
#